data_AF-A0A4W4FAQ2-F1
#
_entry.id   AF-A0A4W4FAQ2-F1
#
_cell.length_a   1.000
_cell.length_b   1.000
_cell.length_c   1.000
_cell.angle_alpha   90.00
_cell.angle_beta   90.00
_cell.angle_gamma   90.00
#
_symmetry.space_group_name_H-M   'P 1'
#
loop_
_entity.id
_entity.type
_entity.pdbx_description
1 polymer ?
#
loop_
_entity_poly.entity_id
_entity_poly.type
_entity_poly.pdbx_seq_one_letter_code
_entity_poly.pdbx_strand_id
1 'polypeptide(L)'
;MAASVRNMALTVTQRLWISHEVASLARRISTVGACLRAENRTPGERTGIVESSEEYRFVERLIPPTCIPTPHKYDGSAPSGWTPPSEVPPALPYMIRRSRMHNVPVYSDIKHGNQKSTLLRKVEGDIWALNKDVKEYLQQLTGKELPTQVNEVTGTIRIKGQFDKEIKEWLVKKGF
;
A
#
# COMPACT_ATOMS: atom_id res chain seq x y z
N MET A 1 -66.39 -37.45 -14.97
CA MET A 1 -65.78 -37.18 -16.29
C MET A 1 -64.46 -36.47 -15.99
N ALA A 2 -63.41 -37.21 -15.63
CA ALA A 2 -62.41 -37.76 -16.55
C ALA A 2 -61.43 -36.69 -17.09
N ALA A 3 -60.20 -36.77 -16.57
CA ALA A 3 -58.89 -36.47 -17.16
C ALA A 3 -58.64 -35.11 -17.84
N SER A 4 -57.53 -34.44 -17.48
CA SER A 4 -56.39 -34.35 -18.41
C SER A 4 -55.14 -33.82 -17.71
N VAL A 5 -54.07 -34.58 -17.88
CA VAL A 5 -52.69 -34.30 -17.49
C VAL A 5 -52.11 -33.27 -18.45
N ARG A 6 -51.46 -32.21 -17.95
CA ARG A 6 -50.31 -31.61 -18.65
C ARG A 6 -49.19 -31.28 -17.68
N ASN A 7 -48.03 -31.67 -18.16
CA ASN A 7 -46.76 -31.85 -17.49
C ASN A 7 -45.83 -30.68 -17.86
N MET A 8 -44.83 -30.45 -17.01
CA MET A 8 -43.53 -29.80 -17.31
C MET A 8 -43.55 -28.27 -17.56
N ALA A 9 -42.61 -27.45 -17.08
CA ALA A 9 -41.28 -27.69 -16.54
C ALA A 9 -40.91 -26.58 -15.55
N LEU A 10 -40.34 -26.95 -14.38
CA LEU A 10 -39.63 -26.02 -13.50
C LEU A 10 -38.17 -26.00 -13.94
N THR A 11 -37.67 -24.84 -14.36
CA THR A 11 -36.23 -24.64 -14.60
C THR A 11 -35.51 -24.53 -13.26
N VAL A 12 -35.00 -25.67 -12.80
CA VAL A 12 -34.04 -25.73 -11.69
C VAL A 12 -32.72 -25.16 -12.21
N THR A 13 -32.39 -23.94 -11.76
CA THR A 13 -31.05 -23.39 -11.90
C THR A 13 -30.11 -24.19 -11.00
N GLN A 14 -29.31 -25.07 -11.60
CA GLN A 14 -28.28 -25.80 -10.88
C GLN A 14 -27.22 -24.80 -10.39
N ARG A 15 -27.30 -24.47 -9.10
CA ARG A 15 -26.14 -23.97 -8.35
C ARG A 15 -25.14 -25.11 -8.28
N LEU A 16 -24.09 -25.03 -9.09
CA LEU A 16 -22.87 -25.80 -8.89
C LEU A 16 -22.26 -25.35 -7.55
N TRP A 17 -22.55 -26.10 -6.50
CA TRP A 17 -21.73 -26.11 -5.30
C TRP A 17 -20.43 -26.82 -5.66
N ILE A 18 -19.35 -26.06 -5.73
CA ILE A 18 -18.01 -26.62 -5.69
C ILE A 18 -17.81 -27.09 -4.25
N SER A 19 -18.16 -28.35 -4.02
CA SER A 19 -17.74 -29.08 -2.83
C SER A 19 -16.23 -29.26 -2.92
N HIS A 20 -15.46 -28.45 -2.19
CA HIS A 20 -14.10 -28.82 -1.88
C HIS A 20 -14.17 -30.02 -0.94
N GLU A 21 -14.03 -31.20 -1.53
CA GLU A 21 -13.84 -32.44 -0.82
C GLU A 21 -12.52 -32.33 -0.05
N VAL A 22 -12.61 -32.05 1.25
CA VAL A 22 -11.47 -32.14 2.15
C VAL A 22 -11.24 -33.63 2.35
N ALA A 23 -10.43 -34.23 1.47
CA ALA A 23 -9.90 -35.56 1.66
C ALA A 23 -9.02 -35.54 2.93
N SER A 24 -9.64 -35.87 4.05
CA SER A 24 -8.98 -36.24 5.30
C SER A 24 -8.18 -37.52 5.03
N LEU A 25 -6.97 -37.36 4.53
CA LEU A 25 -5.95 -38.39 4.58
C LEU A 25 -5.56 -38.56 6.05
N ALA A 26 -6.31 -39.40 6.76
CA ALA A 26 -5.90 -39.98 8.01
C ALA A 26 -4.64 -40.80 7.74
N ARG A 27 -3.47 -40.15 7.83
CA ARG A 27 -2.19 -40.85 7.87
C ARG A 27 -2.21 -41.65 9.15
N ARG A 28 -2.47 -42.96 9.04
CA ARG A 28 -2.13 -43.94 10.06
C ARG A 28 -0.66 -43.74 10.40
N ILE A 29 -0.41 -43.18 11.58
CA ILE A 29 0.93 -43.18 12.16
C ILE A 29 1.22 -44.64 12.47
N SER A 30 2.01 -45.29 11.62
CA SER A 30 2.59 -46.58 11.95
C SER A 30 3.55 -46.35 13.12
N THR A 31 3.16 -46.79 14.31
CA THR A 31 4.04 -46.91 15.47
C THR A 31 5.00 -48.08 15.22
N VAL A 32 5.92 -47.91 14.28
CA VAL A 32 7.20 -48.63 14.32
C VAL A 32 8.16 -47.60 14.88
N GLY A 33 8.51 -47.79 16.16
CA GLY A 33 9.47 -46.94 16.85
C GLY A 33 10.76 -46.90 16.05
N ALA A 34 10.96 -45.82 15.30
CA ALA A 34 12.29 -45.42 14.90
C ALA A 34 12.99 -44.98 16.19
N CYS A 35 13.62 -45.95 16.86
CA CYS A 35 14.60 -45.66 17.89
C CYS A 35 15.54 -44.60 17.30
N LEU A 36 15.57 -43.42 17.93
CA LEU A 36 16.64 -42.46 17.73
C LEU A 36 17.94 -43.25 17.91
N ARG A 37 18.68 -43.47 16.83
CA ARG A 37 20.06 -43.93 16.92
C ARG A 37 20.80 -42.80 17.62
N ALA A 38 20.95 -42.93 18.93
CA ALA A 38 21.91 -42.15 19.67
C ALA A 38 23.28 -42.56 19.12
N GLU A 39 23.87 -41.72 18.28
CA GLU A 39 25.29 -41.81 17.98
C GLU A 39 26.04 -41.61 19.29
N ASN A 40 26.74 -42.66 19.73
CA ASN A 40 27.69 -42.58 20.83
C ASN A 40 28.86 -41.69 20.37
N ARG A 41 28.73 -40.38 20.54
CA ARG A 41 29.84 -39.44 20.32
C ARG A 41 30.79 -39.54 21.50
N THR A 42 32.04 -39.90 21.24
CA THR A 42 33.15 -39.81 22.19
C THR A 42 33.24 -38.38 22.72
N PRO A 43 33.30 -38.15 24.05
CA PRO A 43 33.39 -36.80 24.59
C PRO A 43 34.78 -36.22 24.25
N GLY A 44 34.86 -35.41 23.19
CA GLY A 44 36.09 -34.69 22.83
C GLY A 44 36.40 -34.59 21.33
N GLU A 45 35.74 -35.34 20.46
CA GLU A 45 36.06 -35.34 19.02
C GLU A 45 35.17 -34.35 18.26
N ARG A 46 35.76 -33.25 17.79
CA ARG A 46 35.08 -32.27 16.94
C ARG A 46 34.86 -32.91 15.56
N THR A 47 33.60 -33.12 15.17
CA THR A 47 33.25 -33.51 13.81
C THR A 47 33.85 -32.51 12.82
N GLY A 48 34.38 -32.99 11.69
CA GLY A 48 34.94 -32.12 10.64
C GLY A 48 33.93 -31.07 10.19
N ILE A 49 34.37 -29.83 10.03
CA ILE A 49 33.54 -28.73 9.54
C ILE A 49 33.43 -28.89 8.01
N VAL A 50 32.21 -28.98 7.49
CA VAL A 50 31.94 -28.98 6.05
C VAL A 50 31.45 -27.59 5.67
N GLU A 51 32.20 -26.89 4.82
CA GLU A 51 31.84 -25.57 4.34
C GLU A 51 30.93 -25.68 3.11
N SER A 52 29.67 -25.22 3.21
CA SER A 52 28.72 -25.16 2.09
C SER A 52 28.39 -23.70 1.72
N SER A 53 28.43 -23.38 0.43
CA SER A 53 28.13 -22.02 -0.06
C SER A 53 26.66 -21.85 -0.50
N GLU A 54 25.96 -22.94 -0.82
CA GLU A 54 24.60 -22.90 -1.38
C GLU A 54 23.57 -22.33 -0.39
N GLU A 55 23.74 -22.62 0.90
CA GLU A 55 22.85 -22.16 1.96
C GLU A 55 23.03 -20.68 2.31
N TYR A 56 24.13 -20.06 1.88
CA TYR A 56 24.38 -18.65 2.15
C TYR A 56 23.35 -17.71 1.50
N ARG A 57 22.65 -18.16 0.44
CA ARG A 57 21.52 -17.44 -0.16
C ARG A 57 20.41 -17.12 0.85
N PHE A 58 20.24 -17.95 1.89
CA PHE A 58 19.28 -17.68 2.96
C PHE A 58 19.74 -16.54 3.88
N VAL A 59 21.05 -16.43 4.09
CA VAL A 59 21.66 -15.31 4.84
C VAL A 59 21.50 -14.02 4.05
N GLU A 60 21.71 -14.03 2.74
CA GLU A 60 21.53 -12.85 1.87
C GLU A 60 20.11 -12.27 1.96
N ARG A 61 19.07 -13.10 2.07
CA ARG A 61 17.68 -12.65 2.20
C ARG A 61 17.37 -11.95 3.54
N LEU A 62 18.19 -12.21 4.56
CA LEU A 62 18.04 -11.59 5.89
C LEU A 62 18.70 -10.21 5.96
N ILE A 63 19.59 -9.89 5.02
CA ILE A 63 20.25 -8.59 4.97
C ILE A 63 19.26 -7.56 4.41
N PRO A 64 18.94 -6.49 5.16
CA PRO A 64 18.02 -5.47 4.69
C PRO A 64 18.66 -4.63 3.57
N PRO A 65 17.89 -4.20 2.56
CA PRO A 65 18.40 -3.31 1.53
C PRO A 65 18.71 -1.93 2.10
N THR A 66 19.85 -1.35 1.71
CA THR A 66 20.26 -0.01 2.16
C THR A 66 19.46 1.10 1.47
N CYS A 67 19.10 0.90 0.20
CA CYS A 67 18.36 1.86 -0.62
C CYS A 67 16.88 1.45 -0.73
N ILE A 68 16.00 2.45 -0.82
CA ILE A 68 14.58 2.19 -1.07
C ILE A 68 14.42 1.74 -2.52
N PRO A 69 13.69 0.62 -2.75
CA PRO A 69 13.45 0.15 -4.10
C PRO A 69 12.50 1.09 -4.83
N THR A 70 12.72 1.26 -6.13
CA THR A 70 11.77 1.94 -7.00
C THR A 70 10.47 1.15 -7.08
N PRO A 71 9.30 1.82 -7.01
CA PRO A 71 8.02 1.14 -7.04
C PRO A 71 7.79 0.47 -8.40
N HIS A 72 7.08 -0.66 -8.37
CA HIS A 72 6.66 -1.35 -9.58
C HIS A 72 5.71 -0.46 -10.39
N LYS A 73 5.88 -0.42 -11.71
CA LYS A 73 5.01 0.33 -12.61
C LYS A 73 3.70 -0.44 -12.81
N TYR A 74 2.58 0.19 -12.49
CA TYR A 74 1.25 -0.33 -12.80
C TYR A 74 0.64 0.50 -13.92
N ASP A 75 -0.18 -0.10 -14.79
CA ASP A 75 -0.91 0.60 -15.85
C ASP A 75 -2.05 1.52 -15.32
N GLY A 76 -2.14 1.69 -14.00
CA GLY A 76 -3.14 2.50 -13.32
C GLY A 76 -2.85 2.64 -11.82
N SER A 77 -3.88 2.96 -11.03
CA SER A 77 -3.74 3.02 -9.57
C SER A 77 -3.55 1.61 -8.99
N ALA A 78 -2.59 1.47 -8.08
CA ALA A 78 -2.39 0.24 -7.34
C ALA A 78 -3.62 -0.08 -6.45
N PRO A 79 -3.87 -1.34 -6.06
CA PRO A 79 -4.97 -1.71 -5.16
C PRO A 79 -4.95 -0.95 -3.82
N SER A 80 -3.78 -0.47 -3.39
CA SER A 80 -3.60 0.35 -2.19
C SER A 80 -3.99 1.83 -2.37
N GLY A 81 -4.40 2.24 -3.58
CA GLY A 81 -4.65 3.64 -3.93
C GLY A 81 -3.39 4.47 -4.21
N TRP A 82 -2.23 3.83 -4.40
CA TRP A 82 -1.01 4.53 -4.82
C TRP A 82 -1.04 4.77 -6.34
N THR A 83 -0.70 5.99 -6.74
CA THR A 83 -0.62 6.39 -8.15
C THR A 83 0.75 7.02 -8.41
N PRO A 84 1.48 6.58 -9.45
CA PRO A 84 2.74 7.20 -9.84
C PRO A 84 2.51 8.65 -10.30
N PRO A 85 3.53 9.52 -10.19
CA PRO A 85 3.48 10.84 -10.81
C PRO A 85 3.39 10.71 -12.33
N SER A 86 2.86 11.73 -13.01
CA SER A 86 2.87 11.81 -14.47
C SER A 86 4.31 11.82 -15.00
N GLU A 87 4.58 11.11 -16.09
CA GLU A 87 5.92 11.08 -16.71
C GLU A 87 6.32 12.46 -17.25
N VAL A 88 5.35 13.18 -17.80
CA VAL A 88 5.54 14.55 -18.27
C VAL A 88 5.18 15.49 -17.13
N PRO A 89 6.10 16.38 -16.70
CA PRO A 89 5.79 17.37 -15.68
C PRO A 89 4.73 18.34 -16.23
N PRO A 90 3.73 18.71 -15.42
CA PRO A 90 2.72 19.67 -15.86
C PRO A 90 3.37 21.03 -16.14
N ALA A 91 2.88 21.73 -17.18
CA ALA A 91 3.31 23.07 -17.54
C ALA A 91 2.74 24.13 -16.56
N LEU A 92 3.04 23.96 -15.28
CA LEU A 92 2.62 24.82 -14.18
C LEU A 92 3.84 25.56 -13.61
N PRO A 93 3.65 26.76 -13.03
CA PRO A 93 4.76 27.55 -12.48
C PRO A 93 5.33 26.97 -11.18
N TYR A 94 4.71 25.91 -10.66
CA TYR A 94 5.14 25.19 -9.46
C TYR A 94 5.13 23.68 -9.70
N MET A 95 5.96 22.97 -8.94
CA MET A 95 6.08 21.52 -8.94
C MET A 95 6.08 21.01 -7.50
N ILE A 96 5.49 19.84 -7.28
CA ILE A 96 5.48 19.19 -5.97
C ILE A 96 6.24 17.87 -6.07
N ARG A 97 7.30 17.72 -5.29
CA ARG A 97 8.09 16.48 -5.28
C ARG A 97 7.46 15.42 -4.40
N ARG A 98 7.49 14.18 -4.87
CA ARG A 98 7.12 13.01 -4.05
C ARG A 98 8.06 12.81 -2.85
N SER A 99 7.55 12.13 -1.84
CA SER A 99 8.32 11.76 -0.64
C SER A 99 9.40 10.72 -0.97
N ARG A 100 10.29 10.46 -0.01
CA ARG A 100 11.28 9.37 -0.12
C ARG A 100 10.62 8.00 -0.35
N MET A 101 9.37 7.83 0.12
CA MET A 101 8.54 6.63 -0.06
C MET A 101 7.55 6.77 -1.23
N HIS A 102 7.84 7.65 -2.20
CA HIS A 102 7.02 7.88 -3.40
C HIS A 102 5.57 8.34 -3.15
N ASN A 103 5.27 8.92 -1.97
CA ASN A 103 3.94 9.41 -1.59
C ASN A 103 3.80 10.94 -1.79
N VAL A 104 2.57 11.42 -1.94
CA VAL A 104 2.26 12.86 -1.99
C VAL A 104 2.56 13.51 -0.63
N PRO A 105 3.31 14.63 -0.57
CA PRO A 105 3.79 15.24 0.68
C PRO A 105 2.73 16.10 1.40
N VAL A 106 1.55 15.54 1.64
CA VAL A 106 0.44 16.16 2.36
C VAL A 106 0.21 15.44 3.68
N TYR A 107 0.26 16.20 4.78
CA TYR A 107 0.18 15.67 6.14
C TYR A 107 -0.81 16.47 6.98
N SER A 108 -1.46 15.82 7.94
CA SER A 108 -2.20 16.51 9.00
C SER A 108 -1.26 16.81 10.18
N ASP A 109 -1.39 18.00 10.75
CA ASP A 109 -0.67 18.44 11.93
C ASP A 109 -1.69 18.91 12.97
N ILE A 110 -1.69 18.26 14.13
CA ILE A 110 -2.60 18.53 15.24
C ILE A 110 -1.77 19.09 16.39
N LYS A 111 -2.01 20.36 16.72
CA LYS A 111 -1.41 21.03 17.87
C LYS A 111 -2.43 21.21 18.98
N HIS A 112 -1.99 21.20 20.24
CA HIS A 112 -2.83 21.45 21.42
C HIS A 112 -4.13 20.61 21.48
N GLY A 113 -4.18 19.45 20.81
CA GLY A 113 -5.35 18.58 20.68
C GLY A 113 -6.46 19.08 19.74
N ASN A 114 -6.74 20.39 19.70
CA ASN A 114 -7.85 20.96 18.93
C ASN A 114 -7.42 21.71 17.65
N GLN A 115 -6.16 22.11 17.55
CA GLN A 115 -5.67 22.91 16.43
C GLN A 115 -5.22 21.98 15.29
N LYS A 116 -6.18 21.62 14.44
CA LYS A 116 -5.92 20.81 13.25
C LYS A 116 -5.51 21.70 12.08
N SER A 117 -4.43 21.32 11.41
CA SER A 117 -3.94 21.97 10.21
C SER A 117 -3.46 20.93 9.20
N THR A 118 -3.46 21.29 7.93
CA THR A 118 -2.91 20.47 6.84
C THR A 118 -1.64 21.12 6.34
N LEU A 119 -0.58 20.32 6.24
CA LEU A 119 0.75 20.71 5.80
C LEU A 119 1.02 20.13 4.42
N LEU A 120 1.22 21.03 3.46
CA LEU A 120 1.77 20.71 2.15
C LEU A 120 3.25 21.04 2.15
N ARG A 121 4.10 20.06 1.81
CA ARG A 121 5.56 20.19 1.84
C ARG A 121 6.16 19.93 0.46
N LYS A 122 7.45 20.24 0.30
CA LYS A 122 8.23 19.97 -0.92
C LYS A 122 7.67 20.65 -2.17
N VAL A 123 7.19 21.88 -1.99
CA VAL A 123 6.79 22.74 -3.11
C VAL A 123 8.04 23.38 -3.70
N GLU A 124 8.14 23.40 -5.02
CA GLU A 124 9.17 24.08 -5.80
C GLU A 124 8.52 25.00 -6.83
N GLY A 125 9.23 26.05 -7.24
CA GLY A 125 8.71 27.08 -8.14
C GLY A 125 7.85 28.12 -7.41
N ASP A 126 6.82 28.66 -8.08
CA ASP A 126 5.96 29.71 -7.55
C ASP A 126 4.95 29.20 -6.52
N ILE A 127 5.30 29.34 -5.24
CA ILE A 127 4.47 28.91 -4.11
C ILE A 127 3.20 29.76 -3.98
N TRP A 128 3.22 31.02 -4.44
CA TRP A 128 2.04 31.89 -4.37
C TRP A 128 0.98 31.47 -5.38
N ALA A 129 1.38 31.04 -6.58
CA ALA A 129 0.48 30.43 -7.55
C ALA A 129 -0.18 29.16 -7.00
N LEU A 130 0.61 28.26 -6.38
CA LEU A 130 0.04 27.07 -5.73
C LEU A 130 -0.95 27.43 -4.60
N ASN A 131 -0.60 28.43 -3.79
CA ASN A 131 -1.46 28.86 -2.69
C ASN A 131 -2.80 29.42 -3.18
N LYS A 132 -2.81 30.17 -4.30
CA LYS A 132 -4.04 30.66 -4.93
C LYS A 132 -4.90 29.50 -5.42
N ASP A 133 -4.33 28.58 -6.19
CA ASP A 133 -5.04 27.41 -6.71
C ASP A 133 -5.64 26.54 -5.58
N VAL A 134 -4.89 26.34 -4.49
CA VAL A 134 -5.36 25.58 -3.32
C VAL A 134 -6.49 26.32 -2.61
N LYS A 135 -6.40 27.65 -2.46
CA LYS A 135 -7.49 28.44 -1.88
C LYS A 135 -8.76 28.36 -2.70
N GLU A 136 -8.67 28.49 -4.02
CA GLU A 136 -9.81 28.38 -4.93
C GLU A 136 -10.47 27.00 -4.83
N TYR A 137 -9.67 25.93 -4.85
CA TYR A 137 -10.18 24.57 -4.68
C TYR A 137 -10.89 24.37 -3.32
N LEU A 138 -10.30 24.85 -2.23
CA LEU A 138 -10.88 24.70 -0.90
C LEU A 138 -12.11 25.59 -0.68
N GLN A 139 -12.17 26.75 -1.33
CA GLN A 139 -13.34 27.64 -1.33
C GLN A 139 -14.52 26.99 -2.06
N GLN A 140 -14.27 26.29 -3.17
CA GLN A 140 -15.31 25.52 -3.88
C GLN A 140 -15.89 24.39 -3.00
N LEU A 141 -15.04 23.73 -2.19
CA LEU A 141 -15.49 22.63 -1.32
C LEU A 141 -16.19 23.12 -0.04
N THR A 142 -15.66 24.17 0.59
CA THR A 142 -16.11 24.62 1.93
C THR A 142 -17.10 25.79 1.85
N GLY A 143 -17.14 26.50 0.73
CA GLY A 143 -17.89 27.76 0.56
C GLY A 143 -17.29 28.94 1.33
N LYS A 144 -16.09 28.79 1.90
CA LYS A 144 -15.41 29.82 2.71
C LYS A 144 -13.94 29.87 2.37
N GLU A 145 -13.37 31.06 2.41
CA GLU A 145 -11.92 31.22 2.33
C GLU A 145 -11.25 30.78 3.63
N LEU A 146 -10.29 29.87 3.50
CA LEU A 146 -9.54 29.36 4.65
C LEU A 146 -8.25 30.15 4.84
N PRO A 147 -7.84 30.38 6.10
CA PRO A 147 -6.57 31.01 6.38
C PRO A 147 -5.42 30.03 6.06
N THR A 148 -4.51 30.51 5.23
CA THR A 148 -3.30 29.80 4.78
C THR A 148 -2.06 30.58 5.20
N GLN A 149 -1.02 29.87 5.63
CA GLN A 149 0.30 30.42 5.90
C GLN A 149 1.29 29.83 4.90
N VAL A 150 1.97 30.70 4.16
CA VAL A 150 3.02 30.32 3.20
C VAL A 150 4.38 30.53 3.85
N ASN A 151 5.28 29.57 3.69
CA ASN A 151 6.69 29.71 4.02
C ASN A 151 7.52 29.39 2.78
N GLU A 152 8.09 30.44 2.20
CA GLU A 152 8.88 30.36 0.96
C GLU A 152 10.20 29.63 1.16
N VAL A 153 10.90 29.93 2.27
CA VAL A 153 12.24 29.38 2.55
C VAL A 153 12.20 27.85 2.64
N THR A 154 11.18 27.31 3.31
CA THR A 154 11.04 25.85 3.46
C THR A 154 10.21 25.19 2.37
N GLY A 155 9.59 25.97 1.46
CA GLY A 155 8.68 25.43 0.45
C GLY A 155 7.48 24.71 1.06
N THR A 156 6.81 25.33 2.03
CA THR A 156 5.68 24.72 2.75
C THR A 156 4.47 25.63 2.84
N ILE A 157 3.29 25.05 2.72
CA ILE A 157 2.00 25.73 2.92
C ILE A 157 1.28 25.05 4.09
N ARG A 158 0.83 25.85 5.05
CA ARG A 158 0.02 25.41 6.19
C ARG A 158 -1.39 25.94 6.04
N ILE A 159 -2.37 25.06 6.09
CA ILE A 159 -3.78 25.36 5.88
C ILE A 159 -4.52 25.03 7.17
N LYS A 160 -5.39 25.92 7.65
CA LYS A 160 -6.21 25.65 8.83
C LYS A 160 -7.30 24.64 8.49
N GLY A 161 -7.46 23.60 9.31
CA GLY A 161 -8.41 22.51 9.10
C GLY A 161 -7.76 21.22 8.59
N GLN A 162 -8.56 20.17 8.52
CA GLN A 162 -8.15 18.84 8.08
C GLN A 162 -8.69 18.62 6.67
N PHE A 163 -7.81 18.73 5.68
CA PHE A 163 -8.11 18.60 4.25
C PHE A 163 -7.09 17.67 3.57
N ASP A 164 -6.63 16.66 4.31
CA ASP A 164 -5.50 15.83 3.90
C ASP A 164 -5.86 14.88 2.75
N LYS A 165 -7.12 14.44 2.65
CA LYS A 165 -7.58 13.54 1.60
C LYS A 165 -7.89 14.30 0.32
N GLU A 166 -8.63 15.39 0.45
CA GLU A 166 -9.08 16.25 -0.62
C GLU A 166 -7.88 16.83 -1.38
N ILE A 167 -6.88 17.35 -0.65
CA ILE A 167 -5.67 17.89 -1.26
C ILE A 167 -4.85 16.79 -1.92
N LYS A 168 -4.75 15.58 -1.34
CA LYS A 168 -4.03 14.46 -1.98
C LYS A 168 -4.69 14.07 -3.30
N GLU A 169 -6.01 13.91 -3.30
CA GLU A 169 -6.76 13.56 -4.51
C GLU A 169 -6.63 14.64 -5.58
N TRP A 170 -6.70 15.91 -5.20
CA TRP A 170 -6.51 17.04 -6.11
C TRP A 170 -5.11 17.06 -6.74
N LEU A 171 -4.06 16.83 -5.94
CA LEU A 171 -2.69 16.78 -6.44
C LEU A 171 -2.45 15.59 -7.37
N VAL A 172 -2.99 14.42 -7.04
CA VAL A 172 -2.93 13.24 -7.92
C VAL A 172 -3.65 13.50 -9.23
N LYS A 173 -4.82 14.16 -9.20
CA LYS A 173 -5.56 14.56 -10.42
C LYS A 173 -4.77 15.55 -11.29
N LYS A 174 -3.98 16.44 -10.69
CA LYS A 174 -3.06 17.33 -11.41
C LYS A 174 -1.81 16.62 -11.96
N GLY A 175 -1.55 15.38 -11.56
CA GLY A 175 -0.43 14.57 -12.04
C GLY A 175 0.88 14.75 -11.26
N PHE A 176 0.84 15.36 -10.07
CA PHE A 176 2.01 15.54 -9.19
C PHE A 176 2.29 14.32 -8.34
#